data_AF-A0A2V0NW52-F1
#
_entry.id   AF-A0A2V0NW52-F1
#
_cell.length_a   1.000
_cell.length_b   1.000
_cell.length_c   1.000
_cell.angle_alpha   90.00
_cell.angle_beta   90.00
_cell.angle_gamma   90.00
#
_symmetry.space_group_name_H-M   'P 1'
#
loop_
_entity.id
_entity.type
_entity.pdbx_description
1 polymer ?
#
loop_
_entity_poly.entity_id
_entity_poly.type
_entity_poly.pdbx_seq_one_letter_code
_entity_poly.pdbx_strand_id
1 'polypeptide(L)'
;MAMSMRGGLMNAQCRPRPASRRAARAAAPPTLRRQRAPLPRCRCQQPAVEAPQESALRGYLEGEARLKPYQADRVLRELAKRPDADVAWLQERLGAVAAALGAPASSGALADALYNGGLDLLEADAGEFKQRLGAIKDALPGVDAVELASREPRLLYSPGAAAAVKQVLAKLTTVYPYKSSNKKRDVLQLVAEYPELLVRMGAYAGDAGIKKVQDLPVDIQNRILRSYC
;
A
#
# COMPACT_ATOMS: atom_id res chain seq x y z
N MET A 1 -1.12 63.33 -3.30
CA MET A 1 -0.56 63.16 -1.94
C MET A 1 -0.06 61.73 -1.82
N ALA A 2 1.26 61.57 -1.73
CA ALA A 2 1.92 60.29 -1.55
C ALA A 2 1.98 59.95 -0.06
N MET A 3 1.60 58.73 0.33
CA MET A 3 1.98 58.16 1.61
C MET A 3 2.47 56.74 1.42
N SER A 4 3.72 56.57 1.85
CA SER A 4 4.57 55.40 1.81
C SER A 4 4.81 54.98 3.27
N MET A 5 4.60 53.72 3.64
CA MET A 5 5.20 53.08 4.82
C MET A 5 5.46 51.60 4.47
N ARG A 6 6.74 51.21 4.26
CA ARG A 6 7.67 50.59 5.24
C ARG A 6 7.07 49.32 5.87
N GLY A 7 7.56 48.10 5.66
CA GLY A 7 8.95 47.66 5.48
C GLY A 7 9.51 47.18 6.82
N GLY A 8 9.18 45.95 7.22
CA GLY A 8 9.61 45.32 8.48
C GLY A 8 10.33 44.01 8.24
N LEU A 9 11.61 44.08 7.87
CA LEU A 9 12.54 42.94 7.84
C LEU A 9 12.98 42.63 9.28
N MET A 10 12.60 41.47 9.82
CA MET A 10 13.18 40.97 11.05
C MET A 10 14.52 40.27 10.78
N ASN A 11 15.56 40.81 11.39
CA ASN A 11 16.94 40.31 11.42
C ASN A 11 17.03 38.92 12.06
N ALA A 12 17.31 37.89 11.27
CA ALA A 12 17.84 36.62 11.77
C ALA A 12 19.37 36.67 11.74
N GLN A 13 19.99 36.86 12.91
CA GLN A 13 21.45 36.85 13.04
C GLN A 13 21.99 35.41 12.83
N CYS A 14 22.75 35.22 11.75
CA CYS A 14 23.56 34.03 11.52
C CYS A 14 24.93 34.15 12.22
N ARG A 15 25.39 33.07 12.87
CA ARG A 15 26.82 32.85 13.13
C ARG A 15 27.22 31.40 12.79
N PRO A 16 28.49 31.19 12.38
CA PRO A 16 28.88 30.13 11.46
C PRO A 16 29.26 28.82 12.17
N ARG A 17 29.25 27.71 11.43
CA ARG A 17 29.99 26.49 11.78
C ARG A 17 30.98 26.16 10.68
N PRO A 18 32.28 25.93 10.99
CA PRO A 18 33.19 25.36 10.02
C PRO A 18 33.24 23.83 10.12
N ALA A 19 33.37 23.26 8.93
CA ALA A 19 34.22 22.15 8.51
C ALA A 19 34.14 20.77 9.20
N SER A 20 33.77 19.82 8.35
CA SER A 20 34.24 18.44 8.24
C SER A 20 35.67 18.16 8.78
N ARG A 21 35.89 16.96 9.30
CA ARG A 21 36.77 15.93 8.69
C ARG A 21 36.85 14.68 9.57
N ARG A 22 36.39 13.56 9.03
CA ARG A 22 36.97 12.24 9.28
C ARG A 22 38.42 12.28 8.78
N ALA A 23 39.39 12.28 9.68
CA ALA A 23 40.75 11.79 9.44
C ALA A 23 41.56 11.93 10.74
N ALA A 24 41.65 10.86 11.53
CA ALA A 24 42.87 10.49 12.27
C ALA A 24 42.58 9.23 13.10
N ARG A 25 43.29 8.15 12.75
CA ARG A 25 43.32 6.87 13.43
C ARG A 25 44.16 6.94 14.72
N ALA A 26 43.86 6.00 15.62
CA ALA A 26 44.76 5.20 16.47
C ALA A 26 46.01 5.86 17.13
N ALA A 27 46.02 5.87 18.48
CA ALA A 27 47.06 5.31 19.37
C ALA A 27 47.22 6.09 20.70
N ALA A 28 46.91 5.43 21.83
CA ALA A 28 47.40 5.63 23.23
C ALA A 28 47.12 6.97 23.97
N PRO A 29 47.37 7.07 25.30
CA PRO A 29 46.85 6.30 26.45
C PRO A 29 46.07 7.22 27.46
N PRO A 30 45.48 6.70 28.56
CA PRO A 30 44.49 7.42 29.36
C PRO A 30 45.15 8.15 30.53
N THR A 31 44.90 9.45 30.72
CA THR A 31 44.74 10.07 32.04
C THR A 31 44.39 11.56 31.97
N LEU A 32 43.34 11.89 32.73
CA LEU A 32 43.12 13.12 33.49
C LEU A 32 42.84 14.46 32.77
N ARG A 33 41.65 14.95 33.16
CA ARG A 33 41.28 16.32 33.55
C ARG A 33 40.71 17.25 32.48
N ARG A 34 39.39 17.39 32.64
CA ARG A 34 38.63 18.62 32.86
C ARG A 34 38.32 19.47 31.62
N GLN A 35 37.03 19.82 31.57
CA GLN A 35 36.37 20.88 30.80
C GLN A 35 36.14 20.60 29.31
N ARG A 36 34.96 20.07 28.98
CA ARG A 36 34.31 20.36 27.69
C ARG A 36 32.81 20.65 27.88
N ALA A 37 32.43 21.79 27.32
CA ALA A 37 31.14 22.46 27.34
C ALA A 37 29.96 21.59 26.84
N PRO A 38 28.72 21.95 27.19
CA PRO A 38 27.52 21.33 26.62
C PRO A 38 27.53 21.49 25.10
N LEU A 39 27.31 20.39 24.37
CA LEU A 39 27.15 20.41 22.92
C LEU A 39 25.81 21.08 22.56
N PRO A 40 25.78 22.17 21.79
CA PRO A 40 24.56 22.61 21.15
C PRO A 40 24.41 21.84 19.84
N ARG A 41 23.22 21.28 19.60
CA ARG A 41 22.52 21.47 18.32
C ARG A 41 21.07 21.04 18.44
N CYS A 42 20.24 22.03 18.76
CA CYS A 42 18.91 22.12 18.21
C CYS A 42 19.03 21.94 16.69
N ARG A 43 18.57 20.77 16.21
CA ARG A 43 18.16 20.61 14.83
C ARG A 43 16.87 21.42 14.75
N CYS A 44 16.96 22.68 14.32
CA CYS A 44 15.80 23.33 13.77
C CYS A 44 15.44 22.50 12.55
N GLN A 45 14.52 21.55 12.71
CA GLN A 45 13.71 21.06 11.62
C GLN A 45 13.11 22.32 10.99
N GLN A 46 13.69 22.76 9.88
CA GLN A 46 12.94 23.62 8.99
C GLN A 46 11.67 22.83 8.66
N PRO A 47 10.46 23.38 8.88
CA PRO A 47 9.29 22.77 8.30
C PRO A 47 9.59 22.67 6.81
N ALA A 48 9.55 21.46 6.27
CA ALA A 48 9.60 21.28 4.83
C ALA A 48 8.51 22.21 4.27
N VAL A 49 8.89 23.15 3.42
CA VAL A 49 7.92 23.91 2.64
C VAL A 49 7.29 22.86 1.75
N GLU A 50 6.18 22.25 2.20
CA GLU A 50 5.40 21.32 1.38
C GLU A 50 5.14 22.04 0.06
N ALA A 51 5.51 21.39 -1.05
CA ALA A 51 5.27 21.96 -2.35
C ALA A 51 3.77 22.23 -2.48
N PRO A 52 3.34 23.38 -3.04
CA PRO A 52 1.91 23.72 -3.14
C PRO A 52 1.06 22.63 -3.81
N GLN A 53 1.68 21.80 -4.66
CA GLN A 53 1.08 20.62 -5.28
C GLN A 53 0.82 19.46 -4.30
N GLU A 54 1.72 19.22 -3.33
CA GLU A 54 1.56 18.15 -2.33
C GLU A 54 0.41 18.46 -1.37
N SER A 55 0.31 19.72 -0.90
CA SER A 55 -0.80 20.13 -0.03
C SER A 55 -2.16 20.09 -0.76
N ALA A 56 -2.19 20.39 -2.06
CA ALA A 56 -3.41 20.27 -2.88
C ALA A 56 -3.83 18.80 -3.07
N LEU A 57 -2.88 17.91 -3.39
CA LEU A 57 -3.12 16.47 -3.49
C LEU A 57 -3.59 15.89 -2.16
N ARG A 58 -2.96 16.27 -1.05
CA ARG A 58 -3.38 15.86 0.30
C ARG A 58 -4.82 16.30 0.61
N GLY A 59 -5.15 17.56 0.35
CA GLY A 59 -6.49 18.10 0.58
C GLY A 59 -7.57 17.34 -0.22
N TYR A 60 -7.26 16.97 -1.46
CA TYR A 60 -8.15 16.15 -2.27
C TYR A 60 -8.31 14.72 -1.72
N LEU A 61 -7.20 14.05 -1.36
CA LEU A 61 -7.21 12.68 -0.84
C LEU A 61 -7.98 12.56 0.48
N GLU A 62 -7.74 13.49 1.41
CA GLU A 62 -8.38 13.48 2.74
C GLU A 62 -9.82 14.02 2.68
N GLY A 63 -10.09 15.00 1.82
CA GLY A 63 -11.41 15.64 1.71
C GLY A 63 -12.39 14.87 0.82
N GLU A 64 -12.08 14.78 -0.47
CA GLU A 64 -13.00 14.20 -1.47
C GLU A 64 -12.96 12.67 -1.49
N ALA A 65 -11.75 12.09 -1.50
CA ALA A 65 -11.57 10.64 -1.48
C ALA A 65 -11.71 10.04 -0.06
N ARG A 66 -11.84 10.88 0.98
CA ARG A 66 -12.05 10.50 2.39
C ARG A 66 -11.05 9.48 2.92
N LEU A 67 -9.81 9.53 2.42
CA LEU A 67 -8.73 8.70 2.91
C LEU A 67 -8.30 9.15 4.30
N LYS A 68 -7.93 8.20 5.15
CA LYS A 68 -7.30 8.53 6.43
C LYS A 68 -5.91 9.13 6.19
N PRO A 69 -5.40 9.99 7.09
CA PRO A 69 -4.11 10.67 6.89
C PRO A 69 -2.95 9.72 6.55
N TYR A 70 -2.87 8.57 7.22
CA TYR A 70 -1.83 7.57 6.95
C TYR A 70 -1.94 6.91 5.56
N GLN A 71 -3.15 6.81 5.00
CA GLN A 71 -3.39 6.27 3.65
C GLN A 71 -3.01 7.33 2.61
N ALA A 72 -3.41 8.59 2.83
CA ALA A 72 -3.01 9.72 2.01
C ALA A 72 -1.48 9.87 1.96
N ASP A 73 -0.79 9.80 3.11
CA ASP A 73 0.67 9.83 3.21
C ASP A 73 1.36 8.72 2.39
N ARG A 74 0.75 7.54 2.33
CA ARG A 74 1.29 6.44 1.53
C ARG A 74 1.14 6.72 0.04
N VAL A 75 -0.04 7.17 -0.39
CA VAL A 75 -0.30 7.53 -1.79
C VAL A 75 0.62 8.68 -2.22
N LEU A 76 0.75 9.72 -1.40
CA LEU A 76 1.64 10.87 -1.67
C LEU A 76 3.11 10.45 -1.81
N ARG A 77 3.61 9.52 -1.00
CA ARG A 77 4.98 8.98 -1.13
C ARG A 77 5.21 8.24 -2.45
N GLU A 78 4.18 7.57 -2.97
CA GLU A 78 4.25 6.92 -4.27
C GLU A 78 4.11 7.94 -5.41
N LEU A 79 3.21 8.91 -5.29
CA LEU A 79 3.05 10.02 -6.24
C LEU A 79 4.30 10.90 -6.33
N ALA A 80 5.06 11.06 -5.24
CA ALA A 80 6.33 11.79 -5.26
C ALA A 80 7.37 11.18 -6.23
N LYS A 81 7.20 9.90 -6.63
CA LYS A 81 8.02 9.25 -7.66
C LYS A 81 7.59 9.62 -9.08
N ARG A 82 6.41 10.24 -9.25
CA ARG A 82 5.81 10.70 -10.50
C ARG A 82 5.63 12.23 -10.50
N PRO A 83 6.58 12.99 -11.04
CA PRO A 83 6.49 14.45 -11.05
C PRO A 83 5.38 14.99 -11.97
N ASP A 84 4.83 14.15 -12.85
CA ASP A 84 3.73 14.43 -13.78
C ASP A 84 2.34 14.22 -13.16
N ALA A 85 2.25 13.62 -11.97
CA ALA A 85 0.97 13.39 -11.32
C ALA A 85 0.46 14.66 -10.61
N ASP A 86 -0.64 15.22 -11.11
CA ASP A 86 -1.38 16.33 -10.52
C ASP A 86 -2.76 15.90 -10.00
N VAL A 87 -3.52 16.87 -9.47
CA VAL A 87 -4.86 16.61 -8.92
C VAL A 87 -5.82 16.11 -9.99
N ALA A 88 -5.72 16.63 -11.23
CA ALA A 88 -6.60 16.25 -12.33
C ALA A 88 -6.36 14.80 -12.76
N TRP A 89 -5.09 14.40 -12.90
CA TRP A 89 -4.70 13.03 -13.16
C TRP A 89 -5.20 12.09 -12.06
N LEU A 90 -5.02 12.46 -10.79
CA LEU A 90 -5.45 11.65 -9.66
C LEU A 90 -6.98 11.49 -9.62
N GLN A 91 -7.73 12.56 -9.87
CA GLN A 91 -9.18 12.56 -10.00
C GLN A 91 -9.67 11.60 -11.08
N GLU A 92 -9.07 11.68 -12.27
CA GLU A 92 -9.39 10.82 -13.41
C GLU A 92 -9.16 9.35 -13.05
N ARG A 93 -7.98 9.03 -12.49
CA ARG A 93 -7.62 7.64 -12.15
C ARG A 93 -8.47 7.08 -11.02
N LEU A 94 -8.73 7.85 -9.97
CA LEU A 94 -9.63 7.41 -8.89
C LEU A 94 -11.06 7.22 -9.37
N GLY A 95 -11.57 8.10 -10.22
CA GLY A 95 -12.87 7.95 -10.85
C GLY A 95 -12.95 6.69 -11.70
N ALA A 96 -11.90 6.39 -12.47
CA ALA A 96 -11.82 5.20 -13.31
C ALA A 96 -11.78 3.90 -12.47
N VAL A 97 -10.97 3.86 -11.40
CA VAL A 97 -10.91 2.72 -10.47
C VAL A 97 -12.24 2.54 -9.74
N ALA A 98 -12.84 3.61 -9.24
CA ALA A 98 -14.14 3.58 -8.57
C ALA A 98 -15.25 3.05 -9.51
N ALA A 99 -15.29 3.55 -10.74
CA ALA A 99 -16.21 3.08 -11.76
C ALA A 99 -15.97 1.61 -12.16
N ALA A 100 -14.73 1.13 -12.12
CA ALA A 100 -14.39 -0.27 -12.36
C ALA A 100 -14.85 -1.19 -11.21
N LEU A 101 -14.72 -0.73 -9.97
CA LEU A 101 -15.20 -1.43 -8.78
C LEU A 101 -16.73 -1.35 -8.61
N GLY A 102 -17.41 -0.52 -9.41
CA GLY A 102 -18.85 -0.27 -9.25
C GLY A 102 -19.18 0.45 -7.93
N ALA A 103 -18.20 1.15 -7.36
CA ALA A 103 -18.30 1.83 -6.08
C ALA A 103 -18.14 3.34 -6.26
N PRO A 104 -18.72 4.18 -5.39
CA PRO A 104 -18.44 5.61 -5.42
C PRO A 104 -16.96 5.86 -5.07
N ALA A 105 -16.40 6.94 -5.64
CA ALA A 105 -15.01 7.34 -5.41
C ALA A 105 -14.68 7.63 -3.93
N SER A 106 -15.71 7.85 -3.10
CA SER A 106 -15.58 8.07 -1.66
C SER A 106 -15.88 6.82 -0.81
N SER A 107 -15.94 5.63 -1.42
CA SER A 107 -16.21 4.38 -0.72
C SER A 107 -15.01 3.90 0.11
N GLY A 108 -15.29 3.27 1.25
CA GLY A 108 -14.25 2.57 2.03
C GLY A 108 -13.54 1.49 1.22
N ALA A 109 -14.24 0.84 0.27
CA ALA A 109 -13.65 -0.14 -0.64
C ALA A 109 -12.54 0.46 -1.52
N LEU A 110 -12.70 1.69 -2.02
CA LEU A 110 -11.63 2.35 -2.76
C LEU A 110 -10.45 2.71 -1.85
N ALA A 111 -10.72 3.21 -0.64
CA ALA A 111 -9.67 3.53 0.33
C ALA A 111 -8.85 2.29 0.71
N ASP A 112 -9.52 1.15 0.92
CA ASP A 112 -8.87 -0.14 1.19
C ASP A 112 -8.10 -0.64 -0.04
N ALA A 113 -8.67 -0.50 -1.24
CA ALA A 113 -8.00 -0.87 -2.49
C ALA A 113 -6.74 -0.04 -2.74
N LEU A 114 -6.77 1.27 -2.50
CA LEU A 114 -5.59 2.13 -2.62
C LEU A 114 -4.55 1.81 -1.55
N TYR A 115 -5.00 1.49 -0.33
CA TYR A 115 -4.10 1.08 0.72
C TYR A 115 -3.43 -0.25 0.38
N ASN A 116 -4.13 -1.25 -0.16
CA ASN A 116 -3.53 -2.55 -0.43
C ASN A 116 -2.76 -2.59 -1.77
N GLY A 117 -3.29 -1.93 -2.81
CA GLY A 117 -2.78 -1.93 -4.18
C GLY A 117 -1.78 -0.82 -4.50
N GLY A 118 -1.82 0.31 -3.79
CA GLY A 118 -0.92 1.43 -4.05
C GLY A 118 -1.10 2.06 -5.43
N LEU A 119 -0.01 2.63 -5.98
CA LEU A 119 -0.01 3.35 -7.26
C LEU A 119 -0.28 2.42 -8.47
N ASP A 120 0.12 1.14 -8.40
CA ASP A 120 -0.13 0.15 -9.46
C ASP A 120 -1.62 0.06 -9.84
N LEU A 121 -2.50 0.25 -8.84
CA LEU A 121 -3.94 0.28 -9.06
C LEU A 121 -4.41 1.51 -9.86
N LEU A 122 -3.75 2.65 -9.70
CA LEU A 122 -4.06 3.88 -10.42
C LEU A 122 -3.47 3.90 -11.83
N GLU A 123 -2.39 3.16 -12.06
CA GLU A 123 -1.73 3.08 -13.36
C GLU A 123 -2.40 2.10 -14.32
N ALA A 124 -3.03 1.04 -13.81
CA ALA A 124 -3.66 0.04 -14.65
C ALA A 124 -4.97 0.51 -15.30
N ASP A 125 -5.30 -0.12 -16.43
CA ASP A 125 -6.42 0.28 -17.29
C ASP A 125 -7.77 -0.12 -16.68
N ALA A 126 -8.70 0.83 -16.61
CA ALA A 126 -10.01 0.62 -15.99
C ALA A 126 -10.93 -0.30 -16.80
N GLY A 127 -10.76 -0.37 -18.14
CA GLY A 127 -11.44 -1.33 -18.99
C GLY A 127 -10.97 -2.75 -18.69
N GLU A 128 -9.66 -2.95 -18.56
CA GLU A 128 -9.08 -4.23 -18.15
C GLU A 128 -9.53 -4.64 -16.74
N PHE A 129 -9.65 -3.70 -15.80
CA PHE A 129 -10.18 -3.99 -14.47
C PHE A 129 -11.58 -4.57 -14.49
N LYS A 130 -12.50 -3.98 -15.26
CA LYS A 130 -13.87 -4.49 -15.36
C LYS A 130 -13.90 -5.90 -15.94
N GLN A 131 -13.12 -6.15 -16.99
CA GLN A 131 -13.04 -7.48 -17.59
C GLN A 131 -12.47 -8.52 -16.61
N ARG A 132 -11.41 -8.17 -15.89
CA ARG A 132 -10.76 -9.06 -14.91
C ARG A 132 -11.65 -9.30 -13.69
N LEU A 133 -12.32 -8.28 -13.19
CA LEU A 133 -13.29 -8.41 -12.10
C LEU A 133 -14.46 -9.32 -12.50
N GLY A 134 -14.96 -9.19 -13.73
CA GLY A 134 -15.95 -10.12 -14.30
C GLY A 134 -15.43 -11.56 -14.33
N ALA A 135 -14.22 -11.77 -14.84
CA ALA A 135 -13.61 -13.10 -14.90
C ALA A 135 -13.33 -13.71 -13.50
N ILE A 136 -12.99 -12.88 -12.50
CA ILE A 136 -12.83 -13.31 -11.10
C ILE A 136 -14.20 -13.69 -10.51
N LYS A 137 -15.24 -12.90 -10.76
CA LYS A 137 -16.61 -13.20 -10.34
C LYS A 137 -17.09 -14.54 -10.90
N ASP A 138 -16.77 -14.82 -12.16
CA ASP A 138 -17.10 -16.11 -12.78
C ASP A 138 -16.29 -17.28 -12.20
N ALA A 139 -15.07 -17.03 -11.71
CA ALA A 139 -14.23 -18.04 -11.07
C ALA A 139 -14.63 -18.32 -9.61
N LEU A 140 -15.23 -17.34 -8.92
CA LEU A 140 -15.59 -17.39 -7.50
C LEU A 140 -17.10 -17.15 -7.31
N PRO A 141 -17.96 -18.11 -7.72
CA PRO A 141 -19.40 -17.94 -7.57
C PRO A 141 -19.80 -17.86 -6.09
N GLY A 142 -20.57 -16.83 -5.74
CA GLY A 142 -21.06 -16.61 -4.37
C GLY A 142 -20.10 -15.86 -3.44
N VAL A 143 -18.93 -15.44 -3.93
CA VAL A 143 -18.04 -14.50 -3.22
C VAL A 143 -18.22 -13.11 -3.82
N ASP A 144 -18.26 -12.08 -2.98
CA ASP A 144 -18.26 -10.70 -3.45
C ASP A 144 -16.89 -10.37 -4.06
N ALA A 145 -16.83 -10.39 -5.39
CA ALA A 145 -15.61 -10.11 -6.14
C ALA A 145 -15.10 -8.68 -5.94
N VAL A 146 -15.99 -7.72 -5.65
CA VAL A 146 -15.61 -6.32 -5.39
C VAL A 146 -14.95 -6.20 -4.03
N GLU A 147 -15.54 -6.80 -3.01
CA GLU A 147 -14.94 -6.86 -1.66
C GLU A 147 -13.60 -7.61 -1.67
N LEU A 148 -13.53 -8.71 -2.42
CA LEU A 148 -12.30 -9.47 -2.56
C LEU A 148 -11.22 -8.66 -3.29
N ALA A 149 -11.59 -7.92 -4.34
CA ALA A 149 -10.67 -7.07 -5.08
C ALA A 149 -10.25 -5.81 -4.30
N SER A 150 -11.07 -5.28 -3.39
CA SER A 150 -10.65 -4.17 -2.52
C SER A 150 -9.63 -4.62 -1.47
N ARG A 151 -9.79 -5.84 -0.95
CA ARG A 151 -8.85 -6.44 0.01
C ARG A 151 -7.57 -6.93 -0.66
N GLU A 152 -7.66 -7.44 -1.89
CA GLU A 152 -6.50 -7.92 -2.67
C GLU A 152 -6.51 -7.34 -4.10
N PRO A 153 -6.11 -6.06 -4.27
CA PRO A 153 -6.17 -5.37 -5.56
C PRO A 153 -5.21 -5.93 -6.60
N ARG A 154 -4.20 -6.71 -6.19
CA ARG A 154 -3.27 -7.43 -7.07
C ARG A 154 -3.97 -8.32 -8.08
N LEU A 155 -5.16 -8.80 -7.73
CA LEU A 155 -6.00 -9.61 -8.61
C LEU A 155 -6.51 -8.81 -9.82
N LEU A 156 -6.63 -7.49 -9.68
CA LEU A 156 -7.11 -6.61 -10.76
C LEU A 156 -6.00 -6.29 -11.77
N TYR A 157 -4.75 -6.15 -11.35
CA TYR A 157 -3.65 -5.79 -12.25
C TYR A 157 -2.75 -6.97 -12.67
N SER A 158 -2.88 -8.15 -12.06
CA SER A 158 -2.16 -9.35 -12.52
C SER A 158 -2.78 -9.96 -13.80
N PRO A 159 -2.01 -10.14 -14.89
CA PRO A 159 -2.51 -10.80 -16.10
C PRO A 159 -2.82 -12.27 -15.82
N GLY A 160 -3.95 -12.76 -16.33
CA GLY A 160 -4.37 -14.15 -16.12
C GLY A 160 -4.86 -14.47 -14.69
N ALA A 161 -5.13 -13.45 -13.86
CA ALA A 161 -5.59 -13.63 -12.48
C ALA A 161 -6.75 -14.63 -12.34
N ALA A 162 -7.76 -14.58 -13.23
CA ALA A 162 -8.88 -15.52 -13.18
C ALA A 162 -8.46 -16.99 -13.37
N ALA A 163 -7.50 -17.26 -14.25
CA ALA A 163 -6.97 -18.62 -14.43
C ALA A 163 -6.14 -19.06 -13.22
N ALA A 164 -5.31 -18.16 -12.68
CA ALA A 164 -4.54 -18.41 -11.47
C ALA A 164 -5.46 -18.70 -10.26
N VAL A 165 -6.53 -17.92 -10.09
CA VAL A 165 -7.55 -18.15 -9.05
C VAL A 165 -8.17 -19.54 -9.19
N LYS A 166 -8.56 -19.96 -10.41
CA LYS A 166 -9.11 -21.31 -10.64
C LYS A 166 -8.13 -22.42 -10.25
N GLN A 167 -6.85 -22.27 -10.61
CA GLN A 167 -5.81 -23.24 -10.24
C GLN A 167 -5.59 -23.29 -8.73
N VAL A 168 -5.53 -22.13 -8.08
CA VAL A 168 -5.40 -22.02 -6.62
C VAL A 168 -6.58 -22.68 -5.91
N LEU A 169 -7.82 -22.44 -6.36
CA LEU A 169 -9.01 -23.07 -5.78
C LEU A 169 -8.98 -24.59 -5.93
N ALA A 170 -8.58 -25.10 -7.11
CA ALA A 170 -8.43 -26.54 -7.34
C ALA A 170 -7.37 -27.13 -6.40
N LYS A 171 -6.24 -26.43 -6.22
CA LYS A 171 -5.17 -26.84 -5.31
C LYS A 171 -5.62 -26.82 -3.86
N LEU A 172 -6.25 -25.74 -3.40
CA LEU A 172 -6.79 -25.60 -2.06
C LEU A 172 -7.81 -26.70 -1.77
N THR A 173 -8.73 -26.98 -2.69
CA THR A 173 -9.70 -28.08 -2.56
C THR A 173 -9.04 -29.45 -2.42
N THR A 174 -7.91 -29.67 -3.11
CA THR A 174 -7.14 -30.92 -3.02
C THR A 174 -6.44 -31.05 -1.68
N VAL A 175 -5.81 -29.97 -1.24
CA VAL A 175 -4.99 -29.92 -0.02
C VAL A 175 -5.86 -29.81 1.23
N TYR A 176 -7.13 -29.43 1.09
CA TYR A 176 -8.08 -29.20 2.17
C TYR A 176 -8.20 -30.40 3.14
N PRO A 177 -7.86 -30.25 4.44
CA PRO A 177 -7.66 -31.38 5.33
C PRO A 177 -8.97 -31.94 5.91
N TYR A 178 -10.05 -31.16 5.89
CA TYR A 178 -11.30 -31.51 6.55
C TYR A 178 -12.21 -32.35 5.66
N LYS A 179 -12.89 -33.32 6.28
CA LYS A 179 -13.95 -34.11 5.66
C LYS A 179 -15.25 -33.32 5.71
N SER A 180 -15.51 -32.53 4.68
CA SER A 180 -16.76 -31.80 4.49
C SER A 180 -17.58 -32.40 3.35
N SER A 181 -18.90 -32.41 3.49
CA SER A 181 -19.84 -32.78 2.43
C SER A 181 -19.83 -31.77 1.28
N ASN A 182 -19.39 -30.52 1.52
CA ASN A 182 -19.29 -29.48 0.52
C ASN A 182 -17.95 -28.73 0.58
N LYS A 183 -16.85 -29.48 0.38
CA LYS A 183 -15.49 -28.93 0.39
C LYS A 183 -15.31 -27.68 -0.49
N LYS A 184 -15.99 -27.62 -1.64
CA LYS A 184 -15.91 -26.46 -2.54
C LYS A 184 -16.43 -25.19 -1.89
N ARG A 185 -17.58 -25.27 -1.21
CA ARG A 185 -18.16 -24.14 -0.49
C ARG A 185 -17.27 -23.67 0.65
N ASP A 186 -16.70 -24.61 1.41
CA ASP A 186 -15.80 -24.28 2.52
C ASP A 186 -14.54 -23.56 2.05
N VAL A 187 -13.95 -24.02 0.94
CA VAL A 187 -12.79 -23.35 0.33
C VAL A 187 -13.16 -21.95 -0.19
N LEU A 188 -14.35 -21.77 -0.76
CA LEU A 188 -14.82 -20.44 -1.18
C LEU A 188 -14.99 -19.51 0.03
N GLN A 189 -15.55 -20.01 1.13
CA GLN A 189 -15.67 -19.25 2.38
C GLN A 189 -14.31 -18.88 2.96
N LEU A 190 -13.37 -19.81 2.99
CA LEU A 190 -11.99 -19.57 3.42
C LEU A 190 -11.32 -18.47 2.59
N VAL A 191 -11.52 -18.48 1.27
CA VAL A 191 -10.99 -17.45 0.37
C VAL A 191 -11.66 -16.10 0.57
N ALA A 192 -12.97 -16.07 0.85
CA ALA A 192 -13.67 -14.83 1.19
C ALA A 192 -13.15 -14.22 2.50
N GLU A 193 -12.83 -15.06 3.49
CA GLU A 193 -12.28 -14.62 4.77
C GLU A 193 -10.82 -14.16 4.65
N TYR A 194 -10.00 -14.89 3.87
CA TYR A 194 -8.57 -14.66 3.68
C TYR A 194 -8.19 -14.54 2.19
N PRO A 195 -8.52 -13.42 1.51
CA PRO A 195 -8.27 -13.24 0.08
C PRO A 195 -6.78 -13.26 -0.29
N GLU A 196 -5.88 -12.92 0.64
CA GLU A 196 -4.43 -12.99 0.42
C GLU A 196 -3.93 -14.44 0.19
N LEU A 197 -4.73 -15.46 0.54
CA LEU A 197 -4.43 -16.85 0.20
C LEU A 197 -4.36 -17.04 -1.31
N LEU A 198 -5.16 -16.32 -2.10
CA LEU A 198 -5.16 -16.45 -3.56
C LEU A 198 -3.80 -16.09 -4.15
N VAL A 199 -3.19 -15.01 -3.66
CA VAL A 199 -1.89 -14.55 -4.11
C VAL A 199 -0.78 -15.46 -3.60
N ARG A 200 -0.81 -15.83 -2.30
CA ARG A 200 0.23 -16.68 -1.70
C ARG A 200 0.25 -18.11 -2.25
N MET A 201 -0.92 -18.70 -2.47
CA MET A 201 -1.04 -20.03 -3.07
C MET A 201 -0.72 -20.05 -4.56
N GLY A 202 -0.72 -18.89 -5.23
CA GLY A 202 -0.41 -18.79 -6.65
C GLY A 202 0.93 -19.43 -7.01
N ALA A 203 1.96 -19.26 -6.17
CA ALA A 203 3.28 -19.87 -6.36
C ALA A 203 3.30 -21.40 -6.26
N TYR A 204 2.31 -21.99 -5.58
CA TYR A 204 2.23 -23.43 -5.27
C TYR A 204 1.16 -24.16 -6.06
N ALA A 205 0.34 -23.43 -6.82
CA ALA A 205 -0.81 -23.99 -7.54
C ALA A 205 -0.38 -25.07 -8.56
N GLY A 206 0.77 -24.89 -9.20
CA GLY A 206 1.35 -25.82 -10.17
C GLY A 206 2.30 -26.88 -9.58
N ASP A 207 2.61 -26.83 -8.28
CA ASP A 207 3.59 -27.73 -7.69
C ASP A 207 2.98 -29.12 -7.41
N ALA A 208 3.43 -30.14 -8.13
CA ALA A 208 2.96 -31.52 -7.97
C ALA A 208 3.42 -32.19 -6.66
N GLY A 209 4.48 -31.67 -6.02
CA GLY A 209 5.01 -32.18 -4.76
C GLY A 209 4.10 -31.92 -3.55
N ILE A 210 3.32 -30.85 -3.61
CA ILE A 210 2.43 -30.44 -2.52
C ILE A 210 1.13 -31.24 -2.58
N LYS A 211 0.93 -32.19 -1.67
CA LYS A 211 -0.26 -33.05 -1.65
C LYS A 211 -1.12 -32.82 -0.41
N LYS A 212 -0.52 -32.36 0.69
CA LYS A 212 -1.17 -32.15 1.98
C LYS A 212 -0.92 -30.73 2.48
N VAL A 213 -1.73 -30.30 3.46
CA VAL A 213 -1.56 -28.97 4.10
C VAL A 213 -0.16 -28.87 4.70
N GLN A 214 0.33 -29.97 5.27
CA GLN A 214 1.65 -30.04 5.92
C GLN A 214 2.82 -29.75 4.98
N ASP A 215 2.61 -29.86 3.66
CA ASP A 215 3.64 -29.57 2.65
C ASP A 215 3.68 -28.07 2.28
N LEU A 216 2.72 -27.27 2.75
CA LEU A 216 2.67 -25.82 2.51
C LEU A 216 3.54 -25.06 3.53
N PRO A 217 3.94 -23.81 3.22
CA PRO A 217 4.52 -22.91 4.22
C PRO A 217 3.62 -22.74 5.46
N VAL A 218 4.24 -22.67 6.64
CA VAL A 218 3.55 -22.62 7.95
C VAL A 218 2.51 -21.49 8.04
N ASP A 219 2.76 -20.34 7.41
CA ASP A 219 1.82 -19.23 7.38
C ASP A 219 0.52 -19.56 6.62
N ILE A 220 0.62 -20.32 5.53
CA ILE A 220 -0.54 -20.78 4.76
C ILE A 220 -1.27 -21.89 5.54
N GLN A 221 -0.52 -22.82 6.14
CA GLN A 221 -1.10 -23.87 6.99
C GLN A 221 -1.95 -23.26 8.10
N ASN A 222 -1.39 -22.29 8.83
CA ASN A 222 -2.07 -21.65 9.95
C ASN A 222 -3.38 -20.98 9.54
N ARG A 223 -3.47 -20.41 8.34
CA ARG A 223 -4.71 -19.79 7.84
C ARG A 223 -5.77 -20.83 7.50
N ILE A 224 -5.38 -21.90 6.80
CA ILE A 224 -6.28 -23.01 6.46
C ILE A 224 -6.81 -23.71 7.73
N LEU A 225 -5.96 -23.85 8.75
CA LEU A 225 -6.33 -24.53 10.00
C LEU A 225 -7.09 -23.64 10.98
N ARG A 226 -6.87 -22.31 10.96
CA ARG A 226 -7.56 -21.35 11.85
C ARG A 226 -9.00 -21.08 11.46
N SER A 227 -9.40 -21.24 10.21
CA SER A 227 -10.78 -21.00 9.79
C SER A 227 -11.79 -22.00 10.38
N TYR A 228 -11.33 -22.98 11.18
CA TYR A 228 -12.14 -24.05 11.79
C TYR A 228 -12.00 -24.13 13.32
N CYS A 229 -11.40 -23.11 13.96
CA CYS A 229 -11.42 -22.94 15.41
C CYS A 229 -12.38 -21.82 15.79
#